data_AF-A0A2G2LBK9-F1
#
_entry.id   AF-A0A2G2LBK9-F1
#
_cell.length_a   1.000
_cell.length_b   1.000
_cell.length_c   1.000
_cell.angle_alpha   90.00
_cell.angle_beta   90.00
_cell.angle_gamma   90.00
#
_symmetry.space_group_name_H-M   'P 1'
#
loop_
_entity.id
_entity.type
_entity.pdbx_description
1 polymer ?
#
loop_
_entity_poly.entity_id
_entity_poly.type
_entity_poly.pdbx_seq_one_letter_code
_entity_poly.pdbx_strand_id
1 'polypeptide(L)'
;MSVLAAIDSRAGDVLTPFEVNILEMGMHELVHSHKRGSSGLAPQINKSSTTLSHEVNAKSENHKLGFLDAIRLLKITQSYSLLESIAQVLGFTLVPIRKYEKSSHIDVLKMYSKWHKEIGEVSAAVSQAFADEKISYKEYGKILREGIEANNAFHQFLRHCEARLGCEL
;
A
#
# COMPACT_ATOMS: atom_id res chain seq x y z
N MET A 1 17.91 16.59 -11.63
CA MET A 1 16.65 16.01 -12.13
C MET A 1 15.91 15.42 -10.96
N SER A 2 14.76 15.99 -10.60
CA SER A 2 13.96 15.58 -9.43
C SER A 2 13.34 14.20 -9.68
N VAL A 3 13.19 13.38 -8.63
CA VAL A 3 12.46 12.09 -8.66
C VAL A 3 11.07 12.23 -9.30
N LEU A 4 10.44 13.40 -9.17
CA LEU A 4 9.18 13.74 -9.83
C LEU A 4 9.26 13.67 -11.36
N ALA A 5 10.39 14.04 -11.97
CA ALA A 5 10.59 13.99 -13.42
C ALA A 5 10.80 12.57 -13.97
N ALA A 6 11.21 11.62 -13.11
CA ALA A 6 11.33 10.21 -13.50
C ALA A 6 9.99 9.45 -13.40
N ILE A 7 9.05 9.94 -12.60
CA ILE A 7 7.68 9.41 -12.51
C ILE A 7 6.85 9.85 -13.73
N ASP A 8 7.13 11.05 -14.26
CA ASP A 8 6.39 11.66 -15.37
C ASP A 8 6.65 11.01 -16.75
N SER A 9 7.67 10.17 -16.89
CA SER A 9 8.03 9.52 -18.17
C SER A 9 7.18 8.30 -18.52
N ARG A 10 6.25 7.87 -17.66
CA ARG A 10 5.30 6.77 -17.90
C ARG A 10 3.90 7.24 -18.29
N ALA A 11 3.67 8.54 -18.41
CA ALA A 11 2.34 9.15 -18.48
C ALA A 11 1.56 8.97 -19.81
N GLY A 12 1.85 7.93 -20.62
CA GLY A 12 1.24 7.78 -21.95
C GLY A 12 0.83 6.39 -22.40
N ASP A 13 1.19 5.31 -21.69
CA ASP A 13 1.01 3.96 -22.22
C ASP A 13 -0.27 3.26 -21.76
N VAL A 14 -0.89 2.55 -22.71
CA VAL A 14 -1.93 1.55 -22.45
C VAL A 14 -1.36 0.49 -21.50
N LEU A 15 -2.15 0.04 -20.51
CA LEU A 15 -1.75 -1.04 -19.61
C LEU A 15 -1.22 -2.25 -20.41
N THR A 16 -0.02 -2.69 -20.07
CA THR A 16 0.58 -3.88 -20.67
C THR A 16 -0.21 -5.13 -20.24
N PRO A 17 -0.20 -6.21 -21.04
CA PRO A 17 -0.84 -7.47 -20.65
C PRO A 17 -0.36 -8.01 -19.29
N PHE A 18 0.90 -7.74 -18.94
CA PHE A 18 1.47 -8.09 -17.65
C PHE A 18 0.85 -7.29 -16.49
N GLU A 19 0.71 -5.96 -16.64
CA GLU A 19 0.08 -5.10 -15.64
C GLU A 19 -1.41 -5.42 -15.47
N VAL A 20 -2.12 -5.71 -16.56
CA VAL A 20 -3.52 -6.17 -16.49
C VAL A 20 -3.61 -7.46 -15.67
N ASN A 21 -2.73 -8.44 -15.93
CA ASN A 21 -2.72 -9.69 -15.18
C ASN A 21 -2.45 -9.48 -13.68
N ILE A 22 -1.56 -8.56 -13.30
CA ILE A 22 -1.32 -8.21 -11.88
C ILE A 22 -2.62 -7.71 -11.22
N LEU A 23 -3.33 -6.79 -11.88
CA LEU A 23 -4.59 -6.24 -11.36
C LEU A 23 -5.68 -7.33 -11.26
N GLU A 24 -5.79 -8.19 -12.27
CA GLU A 24 -6.76 -9.29 -12.29
C GLU A 24 -6.47 -10.34 -11.19
N MET A 25 -5.20 -10.66 -10.94
CA MET A 25 -4.79 -11.50 -9.81
C MET A 25 -5.18 -10.86 -8.46
N GLY A 26 -4.95 -9.56 -8.29
CA GLY A 26 -5.34 -8.81 -7.10
C GLY A 26 -6.85 -8.84 -6.84
N MET A 27 -7.67 -8.68 -7.90
CA MET A 27 -9.13 -8.79 -7.83
C MET A 27 -9.60 -10.20 -7.46
N HIS A 28 -9.01 -11.22 -8.07
CA HIS A 28 -9.32 -12.61 -7.77
C HIS A 28 -9.01 -12.95 -6.31
N GLU A 29 -7.82 -12.59 -5.83
CA GLU A 29 -7.42 -12.82 -4.44
C GLU A 29 -8.31 -12.07 -3.44
N LEU A 30 -8.69 -10.83 -3.74
CA LEU A 30 -9.58 -10.02 -2.90
C LEU A 30 -10.90 -10.76 -2.57
N VAL A 31 -11.46 -11.47 -3.54
CA VAL A 31 -12.73 -12.20 -3.37
C VAL A 31 -12.50 -13.62 -2.83
N HIS A 32 -11.55 -14.37 -3.40
CA HIS A 32 -11.38 -15.79 -3.12
C HIS A 32 -10.60 -16.09 -1.83
N SER A 33 -9.82 -15.15 -1.30
CA SER A 33 -9.17 -15.28 0.01
C SER A 33 -10.15 -15.13 1.18
N HIS A 34 -11.31 -14.51 0.95
CA HIS A 34 -12.30 -14.32 2.00
C HIS A 34 -13.05 -15.64 2.31
N LYS A 35 -13.25 -15.94 3.60
CA LYS A 35 -13.85 -17.22 4.08
C LYS A 35 -15.18 -17.59 3.40
N ARG A 36 -15.98 -16.59 3.02
CA ARG A 36 -17.27 -16.79 2.35
C ARG A 36 -17.24 -16.58 0.83
N GLY A 37 -16.08 -16.24 0.26
CA GLY A 37 -15.90 -16.01 -1.17
C GLY A 37 -16.92 -15.05 -1.78
N SER A 38 -17.21 -15.25 -3.07
CA SER A 38 -18.22 -14.48 -3.81
C SER A 38 -19.61 -14.57 -3.20
N SER A 39 -19.99 -15.70 -2.60
CA SER A 39 -21.36 -15.92 -2.10
C SER A 39 -21.66 -15.10 -0.85
N GLY A 40 -20.66 -14.86 0.01
CA GLY A 40 -20.81 -13.97 1.15
C GLY A 40 -20.61 -12.49 0.82
N LEU A 41 -19.76 -12.18 -0.16
CA LEU A 41 -19.39 -10.80 -0.48
C LEU A 41 -20.37 -10.13 -1.45
N ALA A 42 -20.92 -10.85 -2.43
CA ALA A 42 -21.79 -10.27 -3.45
C ALA A 42 -23.05 -9.56 -2.88
N PRO A 43 -23.75 -10.11 -1.86
CA PRO A 43 -24.88 -9.41 -1.25
C PRO A 43 -24.50 -8.07 -0.59
N GLN A 44 -23.27 -7.94 -0.08
CA GLN A 44 -22.79 -6.71 0.57
C GLN A 44 -22.59 -5.55 -0.42
N ILE A 45 -22.52 -5.86 -1.72
CA ILE A 45 -22.40 -4.89 -2.81
C ILE A 45 -23.62 -4.92 -3.75
N ASN A 46 -24.75 -5.50 -3.31
CA ASN A 46 -25.99 -5.64 -4.08
C ASN A 46 -25.85 -6.40 -5.41
N LYS A 47 -25.03 -7.46 -5.44
CA LYS A 47 -24.83 -8.33 -6.61
C LYS A 47 -25.16 -9.79 -6.33
N SER A 48 -25.33 -10.57 -7.41
CA SER A 48 -25.39 -12.03 -7.33
C SER A 48 -23.99 -12.62 -7.19
N SER A 49 -23.87 -13.76 -6.51
CA SER A 49 -22.59 -14.48 -6.39
C SER A 49 -21.99 -14.83 -7.76
N THR A 50 -22.83 -15.21 -8.72
CA THR A 50 -22.42 -15.56 -10.08
C THR A 50 -21.85 -14.35 -10.80
N THR A 51 -22.54 -13.20 -10.72
CA THR A 51 -22.07 -11.94 -11.31
C THR A 51 -20.70 -11.55 -10.76
N LEU A 52 -20.54 -11.54 -9.43
CA LEU A 52 -19.26 -11.18 -8.81
C LEU A 52 -18.14 -12.14 -9.22
N SER A 53 -18.39 -13.45 -9.24
CA SER A 53 -17.41 -14.44 -9.71
C SER A 53 -17.00 -14.24 -11.17
N HIS A 54 -17.92 -13.86 -12.05
CA HIS A 54 -17.60 -13.55 -13.45
C HIS A 54 -16.82 -12.24 -13.60
N GLU A 55 -17.11 -11.23 -12.77
CA GLU A 55 -16.44 -9.92 -12.80
C GLU A 55 -14.97 -9.98 -12.35
N VAL A 56 -14.63 -10.91 -11.45
CA VAL A 56 -13.25 -11.10 -10.95
C VAL A 56 -12.48 -12.21 -11.67
N ASN A 57 -13.12 -12.85 -12.65
CA ASN A 57 -12.46 -13.87 -13.46
C ASN A 57 -11.63 -13.22 -14.56
N ALA A 58 -10.30 -13.37 -14.50
CA ALA A 58 -9.36 -12.90 -15.51
C ALA A 58 -9.70 -13.36 -16.95
N LYS A 59 -10.33 -14.52 -17.10
CA LYS A 59 -10.74 -15.07 -18.40
C LYS A 59 -12.03 -14.44 -18.97
N SER A 60 -12.69 -13.58 -18.20
CA SER A 60 -13.93 -12.91 -18.63
C SER A 60 -13.59 -11.58 -19.31
N GLU A 61 -13.89 -11.48 -20.61
CA GLU A 61 -13.65 -10.25 -21.38
C GLU A 61 -14.75 -9.20 -21.19
N ASN A 62 -15.99 -9.63 -20.90
CA ASN A 62 -17.18 -8.76 -20.97
C ASN A 62 -17.67 -8.22 -19.62
N HIS A 63 -17.27 -8.84 -18.51
CA HIS A 63 -17.71 -8.43 -17.17
C HIS A 63 -16.47 -8.08 -16.35
N LYS A 64 -16.31 -6.79 -16.04
CA LYS A 64 -15.22 -6.30 -15.20
C LYS A 64 -15.78 -5.73 -13.91
N LEU A 65 -15.07 -5.96 -12.81
CA LEU A 65 -15.43 -5.42 -11.51
C LEU A 65 -15.40 -3.87 -11.55
N GLY A 66 -16.53 -3.25 -11.20
CA GLY A 66 -16.61 -1.80 -11.11
C GLY A 66 -15.71 -1.24 -10.00
N PHE A 67 -15.07 -0.09 -10.23
CA PHE A 67 -14.13 0.51 -9.29
C PHE A 67 -14.73 0.77 -7.90
N LEU A 68 -15.97 1.29 -7.82
CA LEU A 68 -16.62 1.53 -6.53
C LEU A 68 -16.91 0.24 -5.76
N ASP A 69 -17.23 -0.85 -6.47
CA ASP A 69 -17.45 -2.15 -5.85
C ASP A 69 -16.12 -2.74 -5.36
N ALA A 70 -15.05 -2.59 -6.13
CA ALA A 70 -13.70 -2.94 -5.69
C ALA A 70 -13.31 -2.23 -4.39
N ILE A 71 -13.54 -0.90 -4.29
CA ILE A 71 -13.29 -0.14 -3.05
C ILE A 71 -14.15 -0.64 -1.88
N ARG A 72 -15.43 -0.98 -2.12
CA ARG A 72 -16.29 -1.55 -1.07
C ARG A 72 -15.76 -2.90 -0.59
N LEU A 73 -15.34 -3.77 -1.51
CA LEU A 73 -14.79 -5.09 -1.19
C LEU A 73 -13.48 -4.98 -0.39
N LEU A 74 -12.57 -4.07 -0.75
CA LEU A 74 -11.36 -3.76 0.04
C LEU A 74 -11.72 -3.41 1.49
N LYS A 75 -12.75 -2.57 1.70
CA LYS A 75 -13.19 -2.18 3.04
C LYS A 75 -13.86 -3.32 3.82
N ILE A 76 -14.65 -4.17 3.16
CA ILE A 76 -15.35 -5.29 3.82
C ILE A 76 -14.38 -6.39 4.22
N THR A 77 -13.49 -6.75 3.30
CA THR A 77 -12.56 -7.87 3.48
C THR A 77 -11.36 -7.48 4.33
N GLN A 78 -11.02 -6.18 4.40
CA GLN A 78 -9.75 -5.68 4.94
C GLN A 78 -8.54 -6.36 4.27
N SER A 79 -8.73 -6.91 3.07
CA SER A 79 -7.66 -7.40 2.19
C SER A 79 -7.27 -6.27 1.26
N TYR A 80 -5.98 -6.01 1.14
CA TYR A 80 -5.42 -4.92 0.34
C TYR A 80 -4.68 -5.42 -0.91
N SER A 81 -4.86 -6.69 -1.30
CA SER A 81 -4.19 -7.32 -2.46
C SER A 81 -4.37 -6.52 -3.76
N LEU A 82 -5.59 -6.04 -4.03
CA LEU A 82 -5.86 -5.19 -5.19
C LEU A 82 -5.21 -3.81 -5.07
N LEU A 83 -5.16 -3.23 -3.87
CA LEU A 83 -4.52 -1.93 -3.66
C LEU A 83 -3.00 -2.05 -3.87
N GLU A 84 -2.39 -3.13 -3.39
CA GLU A 84 -0.96 -3.47 -3.60
C GLU A 84 -0.66 -3.65 -5.08
N SER A 85 -1.54 -4.36 -5.80
CA SER A 85 -1.44 -4.54 -7.25
C SER A 85 -1.49 -3.21 -8.00
N ILE A 86 -2.40 -2.30 -7.62
CA ILE A 86 -2.48 -0.95 -8.21
C ILE A 86 -1.20 -0.17 -7.93
N ALA A 87 -0.71 -0.20 -6.70
CA ALA A 87 0.52 0.50 -6.32
C ALA A 87 1.72 -0.03 -7.11
N GLN A 88 1.83 -1.35 -7.27
CA GLN A 88 2.90 -1.98 -8.04
C GLN A 88 2.89 -1.54 -9.51
N VAL A 89 1.72 -1.57 -10.17
CA VAL A 89 1.58 -1.14 -11.58
C VAL A 89 1.96 0.33 -11.75
N LEU A 90 1.49 1.18 -10.84
CA LEU A 90 1.73 2.62 -10.91
C LEU A 90 3.12 3.05 -10.38
N GLY A 91 3.92 2.12 -9.85
CA GLY A 91 5.24 2.41 -9.28
C GLY A 91 5.19 3.16 -7.95
N PHE A 92 4.12 2.98 -7.17
CA PHE A 92 3.97 3.54 -5.83
C PHE A 92 4.21 2.49 -4.74
N THR A 93 4.59 2.97 -3.56
CA THR A 93 4.62 2.17 -2.33
C THR A 93 3.40 2.52 -1.48
N LEU A 94 2.74 1.50 -0.94
CA LEU A 94 1.69 1.71 0.05
C LEU A 94 2.28 1.81 1.45
N VAL A 95 1.88 2.85 2.17
CA VAL A 95 2.15 3.00 3.59
C VAL A 95 0.82 2.85 4.33
N PRO A 96 0.61 1.78 5.10
CA PRO A 96 -0.64 1.61 5.85
C PRO A 96 -0.74 2.66 6.94
N ILE A 97 -1.84 3.40 6.94
CA ILE A 97 -2.08 4.48 7.90
C ILE A 97 -3.15 4.00 8.90
N ARG A 98 -2.78 3.90 10.18
CA ARG A 98 -3.76 3.67 11.26
C ARG A 98 -4.51 4.96 11.55
N LYS A 99 -5.84 4.89 11.69
CA LYS A 99 -6.63 6.03 12.19
C LYS A 99 -6.31 6.22 13.67
N TYR A 100 -5.79 7.38 14.03
CA TYR A 100 -5.62 7.79 15.42
C TYR A 100 -6.69 8.80 15.79
N GLU A 101 -7.30 8.60 16.94
CA GLU A 101 -8.09 9.63 17.61
C GLU A 101 -7.14 10.48 18.48
N LYS A 102 -7.37 11.80 18.50
CA LYS A 102 -6.75 12.84 19.35
C LYS A 102 -5.36 12.52 19.92
N SER A 103 -4.32 13.08 19.32
CA SER A 103 -2.94 13.00 19.81
C SER A 103 -2.62 14.09 20.84
N SER A 104 -1.99 13.73 21.97
CA SER A 104 -1.41 14.73 22.88
C SER A 104 -0.07 15.28 22.36
N HIS A 105 0.40 16.41 22.88
CA HIS A 105 1.74 16.95 22.56
C HIS A 105 2.87 15.96 22.86
N ILE A 106 2.72 15.19 23.95
CA ILE A 106 3.68 14.17 24.33
C ILE A 106 3.71 13.04 23.30
N ASP A 107 2.57 12.69 22.70
CA ASP A 107 2.50 11.65 21.69
C ASP A 107 3.17 12.08 20.39
N VAL A 108 3.01 13.35 19.98
CA VAL A 108 3.74 13.93 18.83
C VAL A 108 5.24 13.84 19.05
N LEU A 109 5.74 14.25 20.22
CA LEU A 109 7.16 14.18 20.55
C LEU A 109 7.68 12.74 20.60
N LYS A 110 6.89 11.80 21.14
CA LYS A 110 7.24 10.37 21.10
C LYS A 110 7.35 9.85 19.67
N MET A 111 6.43 10.24 18.78
CA MET A 111 6.48 9.83 17.37
C MET A 111 7.66 10.45 16.62
N TYR A 112 7.99 11.72 16.90
CA TYR A 112 9.19 12.38 16.38
C TYR A 112 10.46 11.64 16.80
N SER A 113 10.61 11.35 18.10
CA SER A 113 11.76 10.59 18.63
C SER A 113 11.84 9.18 18.04
N LYS A 114 10.70 8.51 17.87
CA LYS A 114 10.64 7.20 17.20
C LYS A 114 11.13 7.30 15.76
N TRP A 115 10.62 8.25 14.98
CA TRP A 115 11.08 8.45 13.60
C TRP A 115 12.60 8.69 13.51
N HIS A 116 13.16 9.52 14.41
CA HIS A 116 14.61 9.73 14.47
C HIS A 116 15.40 8.47 14.87
N LYS A 117 14.85 7.62 15.74
CA LYS A 117 15.45 6.31 16.03
C LYS A 117 15.56 5.46 14.75
N GLU A 118 14.49 5.37 13.97
CA GLU A 118 14.47 4.60 12.72
C GLU A 118 15.45 5.19 11.67
N ILE A 119 15.58 6.52 11.58
CA ILE A 119 16.62 7.16 10.75
C ILE A 119 18.03 6.72 11.20
N GLY A 120 18.25 6.63 12.51
CA GLY A 120 19.49 6.11 13.08
C GLY A 120 19.76 4.66 12.69
N GLU A 121 18.73 3.81 12.67
CA GLU A 121 18.82 2.41 12.26
C GLU A 121 19.15 2.25 10.77
N VAL A 122 18.55 3.08 9.90
CA VAL A 122 18.94 3.19 8.48
C VAL A 122 20.42 3.57 8.37
N SER A 123 20.85 4.61 9.11
CA SER A 123 22.23 5.09 9.08
C SER A 123 23.22 4.01 9.52
N ALA A 124 22.87 3.24 10.57
CA ALA A 124 23.67 2.12 11.05
C ALA A 124 23.72 0.98 10.01
N ALA A 125 22.61 0.64 9.37
CA ALA A 125 22.55 -0.41 8.34
C ALA A 125 23.40 -0.02 7.12
N VAL A 126 23.33 1.24 6.68
CA VAL A 126 24.17 1.76 5.60
C VAL A 126 25.65 1.71 6.01
N SER A 127 26.01 2.27 7.16
CA SER A 127 27.41 2.27 7.63
C SER A 127 28.00 0.85 7.70
N GLN A 128 27.23 -0.12 8.18
CA GLN A 128 27.63 -1.53 8.23
C GLN A 128 27.80 -2.16 6.84
N ALA A 129 26.86 -1.90 5.92
CA ALA A 129 26.88 -2.46 4.57
C ALA A 129 28.00 -1.93 3.68
N PHE A 130 28.57 -0.78 4.01
CA PHE A 130 29.69 -0.18 3.27
C PHE A 130 31.05 -0.41 3.94
N ALA A 131 31.10 -1.15 5.05
CA ALA A 131 32.34 -1.36 5.80
C ALA A 131 33.43 -2.11 5.01
N ASP A 132 33.04 -2.95 4.05
CA ASP A 132 33.93 -3.73 3.17
C ASP A 132 33.92 -3.23 1.71
N GLU A 133 33.39 -2.03 1.47
CA GLU A 133 33.24 -1.38 0.16
C GLU A 133 32.39 -2.17 -0.86
N LYS A 134 31.65 -3.21 -0.44
CA LYS A 134 30.81 -4.02 -1.33
C LYS A 134 29.46 -4.34 -0.71
N ILE A 135 28.38 -3.97 -1.39
CA ILE A 135 27.03 -4.26 -0.90
C ILE A 135 26.56 -5.63 -1.42
N SER A 136 26.23 -6.54 -0.51
CA SER A 136 25.53 -7.78 -0.83
C SER A 136 24.01 -7.58 -0.94
N TYR A 137 23.30 -8.51 -1.60
CA TYR A 137 21.83 -8.51 -1.65
C TYR A 137 21.18 -8.54 -0.27
N LYS A 138 21.80 -9.22 0.70
CA LYS A 138 21.30 -9.30 2.07
C LYS A 138 21.39 -7.95 2.77
N GLU A 139 22.48 -7.23 2.58
CA GLU A 139 22.69 -5.89 3.14
C GLU A 139 21.78 -4.85 2.49
N TYR A 140 21.65 -4.91 1.17
CA TYR A 140 20.66 -4.11 0.45
C TYR A 140 19.24 -4.35 0.99
N GLY A 141 18.86 -5.61 1.18
CA GLY A 141 17.57 -5.97 1.77
C GLY A 141 17.37 -5.42 3.19
N LYS A 142 18.44 -5.38 4.01
CA LYS A 142 18.42 -4.75 5.33
C LYS A 142 18.19 -3.24 5.22
N ILE A 143 18.97 -2.54 4.39
CA ILE A 143 18.84 -1.09 4.16
C ILE A 143 17.40 -0.76 3.70
N LEU A 144 16.88 -1.52 2.74
CA LEU A 144 15.53 -1.33 2.23
C LEU A 144 14.48 -1.49 3.34
N ARG A 145 14.60 -2.53 4.16
CA ARG A 145 13.69 -2.75 5.29
C ARG A 145 13.74 -1.59 6.29
N GLU A 146 14.92 -1.20 6.78
CA GLU A 146 15.04 -0.07 7.72
C GLU A 146 14.49 1.22 7.10
N GLY A 147 14.72 1.45 5.80
CA GLY A 147 14.22 2.62 5.08
C GLY A 147 12.69 2.68 5.02
N ILE A 148 12.04 1.53 4.82
CA ILE A 148 10.58 1.41 4.86
C ILE A 148 10.06 1.67 6.29
N GLU A 149 10.74 1.14 7.32
CA GLU A 149 10.39 1.38 8.72
C GLU A 149 10.48 2.87 9.09
N ALA A 150 11.56 3.55 8.67
CA ALA A 150 11.73 4.99 8.85
C ALA A 150 10.65 5.82 8.13
N ASN A 151 10.30 5.46 6.89
CA ASN A 151 9.24 6.15 6.15
C ASN A 151 7.86 5.96 6.82
N ASN A 152 7.56 4.75 7.31
CA ASN A 152 6.34 4.49 8.06
C ASN A 152 6.28 5.30 9.36
N ALA A 153 7.39 5.43 10.08
CA ALA A 153 7.47 6.25 11.29
C ALA A 153 7.30 7.76 10.99
N PHE A 154 7.85 8.24 9.88
CA PHE A 154 7.65 9.62 9.40
C PHE A 154 6.17 9.92 9.14
N HIS A 155 5.49 9.04 8.40
CA HIS A 155 4.06 9.20 8.13
C HIS A 155 3.22 9.14 9.41
N GLN A 156 3.59 8.29 10.38
CA GLN A 156 2.94 8.27 11.70
C GLN A 156 3.12 9.60 12.44
N PHE A 157 4.32 10.18 12.43
CA PHE A 157 4.59 11.48 13.02
C PHE A 157 3.74 12.59 12.38
N LEU A 158 3.72 12.69 11.05
CA LEU A 158 2.92 13.70 10.33
C LEU A 158 1.43 13.62 10.69
N ARG A 159 0.87 12.42 10.84
CA ARG A 159 -0.53 12.26 11.26
C ARG A 159 -0.81 12.78 12.66
N HIS A 160 0.11 12.62 13.60
CA HIS A 160 -0.05 13.20 14.94
C HIS A 160 0.02 14.73 14.89
N CYS A 161 0.81 15.30 13.98
CA CYS A 161 0.79 16.74 13.71
C CYS A 161 -0.56 17.18 13.09
N GLU A 162 -1.07 16.47 12.09
CA GLU A 162 -2.35 16.77 11.43
C GLU A 162 -3.55 16.65 12.40
N ALA A 163 -3.58 15.61 13.23
CA ALA A 163 -4.62 15.43 14.23
C ALA A 163 -4.67 16.60 15.21
N ARG A 164 -3.52 17.25 15.47
CA ARG A 164 -3.44 18.45 16.30
C ARG A 164 -4.00 19.68 15.59
N LEU A 165 -3.66 19.87 14.30
CA LEU A 165 -4.22 20.97 13.47
C LEU A 165 -5.75 20.88 13.38
N GLY A 166 -6.30 19.67 13.25
CA GLY A 166 -7.75 19.43 13.20
C GLY A 166 -8.47 19.51 14.54
N CYS A 167 -7.76 19.60 15.68
CA CYS A 167 -8.35 19.80 17.01
C CYS A 167 -8.41 21.28 17.44
N GLU A 168 -7.85 22.21 16.64
CA GLU A 168 -7.86 23.66 16.90
C GLU A 168 -8.94 24.41 16.10
N LEU A 169 -9.77 23.69 15.33
CA LEU A 169 -10.97 24.20 14.64
C LEU A 169 -12.23 23.59 15.27
#